data_AF-A0A7V3G1A8-F1
#
_entry.id   AF-A0A7V3G1A8-F1
#
_cell.length_a   1.000
_cell.length_b   1.000
_cell.length_c   1.000
_cell.angle_alpha   90.00
_cell.angle_beta   90.00
_cell.angle_gamma   90.00
#
_symmetry.space_group_name_H-M   'P 1'
#
loop_
_entity.id
_entity.type
_entity.pdbx_description
1 polymer ?
#
loop_
_entity_poly.entity_id
_entity_poly.type
_entity_poly.pdbx_seq_one_letter_code
_entity_poly.pdbx_strand_id
1 'polypeptide(L)'
;MAEAKSRPTSTRAYFRKLFEEHPEWLNASDNAAIRKRFLADRGREMSRREGYSMANIKSQLRKMREQQTSISTTQEPANHADHEPPAPSRRGRRRGALSLESLELMLDECLFTVRKMNDDNLASVIKHLRKARNAVSALLDEPD
;
A
#
# COMPACT_ATOMS: atom_id res chain seq x y z
N MET A 1 6.24 29.04 -23.64
CA MET A 1 6.82 28.11 -22.67
C MET A 1 6.60 26.70 -23.19
N ALA A 2 7.67 25.94 -23.44
CA ALA A 2 7.58 24.63 -24.05
C ALA A 2 7.10 23.59 -23.02
N GLU A 3 5.92 23.04 -23.22
CA GLU A 3 5.44 21.86 -22.51
C GLU A 3 6.37 20.69 -22.80
N ALA A 4 7.19 20.32 -21.82
CA ALA A 4 7.95 19.08 -21.87
C ALA A 4 6.96 17.92 -21.92
N LYS A 5 6.86 17.23 -23.07
CA LYS A 5 6.12 15.97 -23.21
C LYS A 5 6.69 14.96 -22.22
N SER A 6 6.06 14.88 -21.04
CA SER A 6 6.47 13.97 -19.98
C SER A 6 6.31 12.54 -20.48
N ARG A 7 7.38 11.75 -20.38
CA ARG A 7 7.36 10.30 -20.61
C ARG A 7 6.12 9.67 -19.96
N PRO A 8 5.56 8.57 -20.50
CA PRO A 8 4.41 7.91 -19.90
C PRO A 8 4.74 7.53 -18.45
N THR A 9 4.26 8.34 -17.52
CA THR A 9 4.47 8.13 -16.09
C THR A 9 3.83 6.80 -15.76
N SER A 10 4.63 5.92 -15.15
CA SER A 10 4.15 4.66 -14.57
C SER A 10 2.86 4.92 -13.80
N THR A 11 1.89 4.02 -13.89
CA THR A 11 0.63 4.10 -13.13
C THR A 11 0.89 4.38 -11.65
N ARG A 12 1.96 3.80 -11.07
CA ARG A 12 2.36 4.07 -9.68
C ARG A 12 2.80 5.52 -9.46
N ALA A 13 3.62 6.06 -10.35
CA ALA A 13 4.11 7.43 -10.26
C ALA A 13 2.96 8.44 -10.43
N TYR A 14 2.02 8.16 -11.33
CA TYR A 14 0.81 8.96 -11.51
C TYR A 14 -0.01 9.05 -10.22
N PHE A 15 -0.35 7.91 -9.59
CA PHE A 15 -1.17 7.94 -8.38
C PHE A 15 -0.44 8.57 -7.18
N ARG A 16 0.88 8.41 -7.05
CA ARG A 16 1.64 9.11 -6.00
C ARG A 16 1.51 10.62 -6.13
N LYS A 17 1.78 11.16 -7.33
CA LYS A 17 1.61 12.59 -7.63
C LYS A 17 0.17 13.05 -7.37
N LEU A 18 -0.80 12.23 -7.75
CA LEU A 18 -2.21 12.54 -7.54
C LEU A 18 -2.58 12.64 -6.05
N PHE A 19 -2.07 11.74 -5.21
CA PHE A 19 -2.31 11.78 -3.75
C PHE A 19 -1.47 12.84 -3.03
N GLU A 20 -0.34 13.26 -3.60
CA GLU A 20 0.42 14.42 -3.14
C GLU A 20 -0.34 15.73 -3.42
N GLU A 21 -0.98 15.84 -4.59
CA GLU A 21 -1.82 16.98 -4.97
C GLU A 21 -3.17 17.00 -4.22
N HIS A 22 -3.74 15.82 -3.93
CA HIS A 22 -5.03 15.66 -3.25
C HIS A 22 -4.93 14.73 -2.03
N PRO A 23 -4.27 15.17 -0.94
CA PRO A 23 -4.05 14.34 0.25
C PRO A 23 -5.33 13.95 0.99
N GLU A 24 -6.44 14.68 0.81
CA GLU A 24 -7.75 14.37 1.35
C GLU A 24 -8.32 13.06 0.80
N TRP A 25 -7.94 12.67 -0.42
CA TRP A 25 -8.39 11.42 -1.04
C TRP A 25 -7.78 10.18 -0.42
N LEU A 26 -6.71 10.31 0.38
CA LEU A 26 -6.13 9.19 1.13
C LEU A 26 -7.09 8.65 2.19
N ASN A 27 -7.93 9.52 2.76
CA ASN A 27 -8.86 9.18 3.84
C ASN A 27 -10.31 8.97 3.35
N ALA A 28 -10.62 9.33 2.09
CA ALA A 28 -11.94 9.13 1.52
C ALA A 28 -12.30 7.63 1.43
N SER A 29 -13.52 7.28 1.82
CA SER A 29 -14.06 5.91 1.70
C SER A 29 -14.35 5.54 0.24
N ASP A 30 -14.84 6.49 -0.54
CA ASP A 30 -15.11 6.32 -1.97
C ASP A 30 -13.93 6.77 -2.84
N ASN A 31 -13.70 6.04 -3.92
CA ASN A 31 -12.69 6.32 -4.93
C ASN A 31 -13.27 6.94 -6.22
N ALA A 32 -14.55 7.32 -6.24
CA ALA A 32 -15.20 7.93 -7.41
C ALA A 32 -14.47 9.18 -7.91
N ALA A 33 -14.02 10.06 -7.01
CA ALA A 33 -13.26 11.26 -7.39
C ALA A 33 -11.95 10.91 -8.13
N ILE A 34 -11.23 9.89 -7.64
CA ILE A 34 -9.98 9.43 -8.24
C ILE A 34 -10.24 8.81 -9.62
N ARG A 35 -11.31 8.01 -9.76
CA ARG A 35 -11.71 7.41 -11.04
C ARG A 35 -12.12 8.45 -12.07
N LYS A 36 -12.88 9.46 -11.65
CA LYS A 36 -13.28 10.58 -12.51
C LYS A 36 -12.05 11.36 -12.99
N ARG A 37 -11.09 11.63 -12.10
CA ARG A 37 -9.85 12.30 -12.47
C ARG A 37 -8.98 11.46 -13.40
N PHE A 38 -8.88 10.15 -13.15
CA PHE A 38 -8.18 9.24 -14.04
C PHE A 38 -8.79 9.21 -15.45
N LEU A 39 -10.12 9.19 -15.55
CA LEU A 39 -10.83 9.25 -16.83
C LEU A 39 -10.55 10.56 -17.57
N ALA A 40 -10.53 11.69 -16.86
CA ALA A 40 -10.19 12.99 -17.44
C ALA A 40 -8.74 13.05 -17.96
N ASP A 41 -7.78 12.54 -17.18
CA ASP A 41 -6.35 12.65 -17.51
C ASP A 41 -5.91 11.62 -18.58
N ARG A 42 -6.54 10.43 -18.61
CA ARG A 42 -6.16 9.32 -19.52
C ARG A 42 -7.14 9.07 -20.66
N GLY A 43 -8.32 9.70 -20.63
CA GLY A 43 -9.38 9.50 -21.64
C GLY A 43 -9.99 8.10 -21.66
N ARG A 44 -9.73 7.26 -20.65
CA ARG A 44 -10.28 5.91 -20.54
C ARG A 44 -10.59 5.52 -19.11
N GLU A 45 -11.47 4.55 -18.96
CA GLU A 45 -11.78 3.99 -17.65
C GLU A 45 -10.56 3.28 -17.04
N MET A 46 -10.54 3.31 -15.71
CA MET A 46 -9.52 2.66 -14.91
C MET A 46 -9.69 1.13 -15.00
N SER A 47 -8.65 0.43 -15.45
CA SER A 47 -8.68 -1.03 -15.48
C SER A 47 -8.64 -1.60 -14.06
N ARG A 48 -9.07 -2.86 -13.90
CA ARG A 48 -9.02 -3.57 -12.60
C ARG A 48 -7.61 -3.58 -12.00
N ARG A 49 -6.58 -3.79 -12.84
CA ARG A 49 -5.16 -3.78 -12.42
C ARG A 49 -4.70 -2.42 -11.90
N GLU A 50 -5.18 -1.34 -12.52
CA GLU A 50 -4.87 0.02 -12.08
C GLU A 50 -5.61 0.38 -10.80
N GLY A 51 -6.85 -0.10 -10.65
CA GLY A 51 -7.59 0.00 -9.39
C GLY A 51 -6.86 -0.66 -8.22
N TYR A 52 -6.34 -1.88 -8.42
CA TYR A 52 -5.49 -2.53 -7.42
C TYR A 52 -4.21 -1.72 -7.13
N SER A 53 -3.56 -1.21 -8.17
CA SER A 53 -2.35 -0.39 -8.00
C SER A 53 -2.63 0.89 -7.21
N MET A 54 -3.73 1.58 -7.49
CA MET A 54 -4.20 2.76 -6.78
C MET A 54 -4.47 2.45 -5.30
N ALA A 55 -5.21 1.38 -5.01
CA ALA A 55 -5.55 0.97 -3.65
C ALA A 55 -4.29 0.69 -2.81
N ASN A 56 -3.32 -0.04 -3.38
CA ASN A 56 -2.07 -0.36 -2.70
C ASN A 56 -1.27 0.91 -2.39
N ILE A 57 -1.18 1.85 -3.34
CA ILE A 57 -0.50 3.14 -3.13
C ILE A 57 -1.20 3.97 -2.06
N LYS A 58 -2.53 4.04 -2.10
CA LYS A 58 -3.34 4.75 -1.10
C LYS A 58 -3.10 4.17 0.31
N SER A 59 -3.10 2.84 0.45
CA SER A 59 -2.78 2.16 1.72
C SER A 59 -1.36 2.45 2.20
N GLN A 60 -0.37 2.36 1.30
CA GLN A 60 1.03 2.65 1.61
C GLN A 60 1.21 4.10 2.09
N LEU A 61 0.64 5.07 1.37
CA LEU A 61 0.74 6.49 1.73
C LEU A 61 0.01 6.81 3.04
N ARG A 62 -1.14 6.17 3.30
CA ARG A 62 -1.86 6.32 4.58
C ARG A 62 -1.00 5.83 5.76
N LYS A 63 -0.40 4.64 5.65
CA LYS A 63 0.51 4.10 6.68
C LYS A 63 1.72 5.00 6.92
N MET A 64 2.34 5.51 5.86
CA MET A 64 3.48 6.43 5.98
C MET A 64 3.08 7.72 6.72
N ARG A 65 1.89 8.25 6.45
CA ARG A 65 1.38 9.45 7.14
C ARG A 65 1.07 9.20 8.61
N GLU A 66 0.45 8.06 8.94
CA GLU A 66 0.17 7.64 10.33
C GLU A 66 1.47 7.50 11.13
N GLN A 67 2.50 6.90 10.54
CA GLN A 67 3.82 6.77 11.17
C GLN A 67 4.47 8.13 11.44
N GLN A 68 4.41 9.07 10.47
CA GLN A 68 4.93 10.42 10.67
C GLN A 68 4.22 11.17 11.81
N THR A 69 2.90 11.02 11.93
CA THR A 69 2.16 11.64 13.05
C THR A 69 2.48 11.00 14.41
N SER A 70 2.75 9.70 14.44
CA SER A 70 3.05 8.98 15.69
C SER A 70 4.43 9.30 16.28
N ILE A 71 5.42 9.64 15.44
CA ILE A 71 6.78 9.97 15.89
C ILE A 71 6.83 11.37 16.53
N SER A 72 5.90 12.26 16.18
CA SER A 72 5.91 13.64 16.65
C SER A 72 5.24 13.88 18.01
N THR A 73 4.69 12.83 18.66
CA THR A 73 3.99 12.95 19.97
C THR A 73 4.73 12.28 21.12
N THR A 74 6.05 12.07 21.00
CA THR A 74 6.87 11.50 22.09
C THR A 74 7.94 12.50 22.55
N GLN A 75 7.50 13.61 23.12
CA GLN A 75 8.28 14.40 24.08
C GLN A 75 7.34 14.95 25.15
N GLU A 76 7.04 14.13 26.17
CA GLU A 76 6.93 14.59 27.55
C GLU A 76 7.25 13.41 28.50
N PRO A 77 8.21 13.54 29.43
CA PRO A 77 8.44 12.59 30.50
C PRO A 77 7.60 13.00 31.72
N ALA A 78 6.45 12.37 31.92
CA ALA A 78 5.67 12.53 33.14
C ALA A 78 5.91 11.36 34.10
N ASN A 79 6.61 11.66 35.19
CA ASN A 79 6.63 10.90 36.43
C ASN A 79 5.20 10.62 36.93
N HIS A 80 4.87 9.38 37.27
CA HIS A 80 4.52 8.93 38.63
C HIS A 80 3.66 7.65 38.65
N ALA A 81 4.06 6.79 39.60
CA ALA A 81 3.23 6.06 40.55
C ALA A 81 2.50 4.78 40.10
N ASP A 82 2.56 3.85 41.05
CA ASP A 82 2.00 2.51 41.10
C ASP A 82 0.62 2.36 40.46
N HIS A 83 0.53 1.44 39.48
CA HIS A 83 -0.76 0.89 39.09
C HIS A 83 -0.63 -0.61 38.83
N GLU A 84 -1.36 -1.34 39.68
CA GLU A 84 -1.89 -2.70 39.57
C GLU A 84 -1.82 -3.36 38.18
N PRO A 85 -1.43 -4.65 38.09
CA PRO A 85 -1.27 -5.33 36.80
C PRO A 85 -2.62 -5.45 36.06
N PRO A 86 -2.75 -4.91 34.83
CA PRO A 86 -3.99 -5.02 34.08
C PRO A 86 -4.19 -6.46 33.59
N ALA A 87 -5.42 -6.96 33.72
CA ALA A 87 -5.86 -8.24 33.19
C ALA A 87 -5.56 -8.37 31.68
N PRO A 88 -5.20 -9.57 31.18
CA PRO A 88 -4.82 -9.78 29.79
C PRO A 88 -6.00 -9.53 28.85
N SER A 89 -6.01 -8.36 28.21
CA SER A 89 -7.00 -8.04 27.18
C SER A 89 -6.78 -8.94 25.95
N ARG A 90 -7.84 -9.62 25.52
CA ARG A 90 -7.90 -10.44 24.29
C ARG A 90 -7.79 -9.57 23.03
N ARG A 91 -6.65 -8.96 22.75
CA ARG A 91 -6.35 -8.27 21.47
C ARG A 91 -5.66 -9.25 20.51
N GLY A 92 -6.39 -10.28 20.07
CA GLY A 92 -5.79 -11.44 19.39
C GLY A 92 -5.75 -11.46 17.87
N ARG A 93 -6.44 -10.56 17.13
CA ARG A 93 -6.65 -10.80 15.68
C ARG A 93 -6.16 -9.72 14.70
N ARG A 94 -6.06 -8.45 15.11
CA ARG A 94 -5.60 -7.38 14.19
C ARG A 94 -4.11 -7.42 13.85
N ARG A 95 -3.29 -8.17 14.61
CA ARG A 95 -1.85 -8.34 14.31
C ARG A 95 -1.60 -9.20 13.07
N GLY A 96 -2.53 -10.08 12.71
CA GLY A 96 -2.39 -10.98 11.56
C GLY A 96 -2.45 -10.24 10.22
N ALA A 97 -3.42 -9.34 10.05
CA ALA A 97 -3.61 -8.59 8.80
C ALA A 97 -2.40 -7.72 8.45
N LEU A 98 -1.83 -6.99 9.43
CA LEU A 98 -0.63 -6.17 9.20
C LEU A 98 0.59 -7.01 8.81
N SER A 99 0.72 -8.22 9.36
CA SER A 99 1.78 -9.17 9.03
C SER A 99 1.63 -9.70 7.60
N LEU A 100 0.40 -10.03 7.19
CA LEU A 100 0.08 -10.49 5.83
C LEU A 100 0.32 -9.41 4.77
N GLU A 101 -0.05 -8.16 5.05
CA GLU A 101 0.24 -7.03 4.16
C GLU A 101 1.76 -6.80 4.01
N SER A 102 2.52 -6.91 5.10
CA SER A 102 3.99 -6.82 5.06
C SER A 102 4.60 -7.95 4.21
N LEU A 103 4.08 -9.17 4.38
CA LEU A 103 4.49 -10.33 3.60
C LEU A 103 4.19 -10.15 2.10
N GLU A 104 3.03 -9.60 1.74
CA GLU A 104 2.71 -9.28 0.33
C GLU A 104 3.74 -8.31 -0.26
N LEU A 105 4.12 -7.27 0.50
CA LEU A 105 5.09 -6.28 0.04
C LEU A 105 6.48 -6.89 -0.20
N MET A 106 6.95 -7.76 0.71
CA MET A 106 8.22 -8.48 0.52
C MET A 106 8.17 -9.41 -0.70
N LEU A 107 7.05 -10.08 -0.94
CA LEU A 107 6.87 -10.93 -2.12
C LEU A 107 6.89 -10.12 -3.43
N ASP A 108 6.30 -8.92 -3.42
CA ASP A 108 6.34 -7.99 -4.55
C ASP A 108 7.76 -7.49 -4.84
N GLU A 109 8.55 -7.19 -3.80
CA GLU A 109 9.96 -6.83 -3.93
C GLU A 109 10.80 -7.98 -4.49
N CYS A 110 10.61 -9.20 -3.99
CA CYS A 110 11.26 -10.40 -4.53
C CYS A 110 10.93 -10.61 -6.02
N LEU A 111 9.66 -10.48 -6.40
CA LEU A 111 9.24 -10.56 -7.81
C LEU A 111 9.88 -9.48 -8.68
N PHE A 112 10.05 -8.28 -8.16
CA PHE A 112 10.71 -7.19 -8.86
C PHE A 112 12.21 -7.47 -9.06
N THR A 113 12.90 -7.92 -8.02
CA THR A 113 14.33 -8.27 -8.05
C THR A 113 14.60 -9.41 -9.02
N VAL A 114 13.82 -10.49 -8.97
CA VAL A 114 13.97 -11.64 -9.87
C VAL A 114 13.74 -11.25 -11.33
N ARG A 115 12.77 -10.36 -11.62
CA ARG A 115 12.57 -9.85 -12.99
C ARG A 115 13.74 -9.03 -13.51
N LYS A 116 14.48 -8.33 -12.65
CA LYS A 116 15.66 -7.56 -13.07
C LYS A 116 16.84 -8.46 -13.45
N MET A 117 16.90 -9.67 -12.90
CA MET A 117 17.98 -10.62 -13.19
C MET A 117 17.91 -11.20 -14.60
N ASN A 118 16.73 -11.16 -15.27
CA ASN A 118 16.53 -11.65 -16.64
C ASN A 118 17.10 -13.06 -16.89
N ASP A 119 17.06 -13.93 -15.88
CA ASP A 119 17.55 -15.31 -15.96
C ASP A 119 16.38 -16.28 -16.18
N ASP A 120 16.42 -17.02 -17.29
CA ASP A 120 15.40 -18.00 -17.67
C ASP A 120 15.28 -19.14 -16.66
N ASN A 121 16.36 -19.45 -15.91
CA ASN A 121 16.35 -20.47 -14.87
C ASN A 121 15.46 -20.09 -13.67
N LEU A 122 15.11 -18.80 -13.53
CA LEU A 122 14.27 -18.31 -12.45
C LEU A 122 12.77 -18.37 -12.76
N ALA A 123 12.36 -18.90 -13.93
CA ALA A 123 10.96 -19.02 -14.31
C ALA A 123 10.13 -19.81 -13.27
N SER A 124 10.71 -20.88 -12.72
CA SER A 124 10.08 -21.68 -11.66
C SER A 124 9.94 -20.86 -10.37
N VAL A 125 10.96 -20.10 -9.97
CA VAL A 125 10.94 -19.23 -8.78
C VAL A 125 9.86 -18.15 -8.90
N ILE A 126 9.77 -17.48 -10.05
CA ILE A 126 8.72 -16.48 -10.33
C ILE A 126 7.33 -17.11 -10.17
N LYS A 127 7.13 -18.33 -10.66
CA LYS A 127 5.85 -19.04 -10.52
C LYS A 127 5.50 -19.27 -9.04
N HIS A 128 6.46 -19.70 -8.23
CA HIS A 128 6.25 -19.90 -6.79
C HIS A 128 5.95 -18.59 -6.05
N LEU A 129 6.70 -17.52 -6.33
CA LEU A 129 6.46 -16.22 -5.71
C LEU A 129 5.08 -15.65 -6.05
N ARG A 130 4.61 -15.81 -7.30
CA ARG A 130 3.25 -15.41 -7.69
C ARG A 130 2.19 -16.22 -6.96
N LYS A 131 2.39 -17.54 -6.81
CA LYS A 131 1.47 -18.39 -6.05
C LYS A 131 1.40 -17.98 -4.58
N ALA A 132 2.56 -17.75 -3.96
CA ALA A 132 2.64 -17.29 -2.58
C ALA A 132 1.91 -15.94 -2.39
N ARG A 133 2.17 -14.98 -3.28
CA ARG A 133 1.49 -13.68 -3.27
C ARG A 133 -0.03 -13.83 -3.36
N ASN A 134 -0.51 -14.62 -4.32
CA ASN A 134 -1.95 -14.84 -4.51
C ASN A 134 -2.59 -15.48 -3.28
N ALA A 135 -1.90 -16.41 -2.61
CA ALA A 135 -2.39 -17.02 -1.37
C ALA A 135 -2.49 -15.99 -0.23
N VAL A 136 -1.48 -15.13 -0.09
CA VAL A 136 -1.49 -14.03 0.90
C VAL A 136 -2.61 -13.03 0.60
N SER A 137 -2.81 -12.64 -0.67
CA SER A 137 -3.91 -11.76 -1.06
C SER A 137 -5.27 -12.40 -0.80
N ALA A 138 -5.44 -13.69 -1.07
CA ALA A 138 -6.69 -14.40 -0.78
C ALA A 138 -7.02 -14.41 0.73
N LEU A 139 -5.99 -14.60 1.58
CA LEU A 139 -6.13 -14.52 3.04
C LEU A 139 -6.44 -13.09 3.54
N LEU A 140 -6.08 -12.06 2.77
CA LEU A 140 -6.43 -10.66 3.07
C LEU A 140 -7.84 -10.29 2.62
N ASP A 141 -8.34 -10.93 1.55
CA ASP A 141 -9.64 -10.66 0.94
C ASP A 141 -10.81 -11.44 1.57
N GLU A 142 -10.56 -12.48 2.39
CA GLU A 142 -11.63 -13.18 3.12
C GLU A 142 -12.32 -12.22 4.11
N PRO A 143 -13.61 -11.90 3.93
CA PRO A 143 -14.36 -11.09 4.88
C PRO A 143 -14.61 -11.90 6.16
N ASP A 144 -14.29 -11.31 7.31
CA ASP A 144 -14.66 -11.83 8.64
C ASP A 144 -16.18 -12.03 8.78
#